data_AF-A0A061HGK2-F1
#
_entry.id   AF-A0A061HGK2-F1
#
_cell.length_a   1.000
_cell.length_b   1.000
_cell.length_c   1.000
_cell.angle_alpha   90.00
_cell.angle_beta   90.00
_cell.angle_gamma   90.00
#
_symmetry.space_group_name_H-M   'P 1'
#
loop_
_entity.id
_entity.type
_entity.pdbx_description
1 polymer ?
#
loop_
_entity_poly.entity_id
_entity_poly.type
_entity_poly.pdbx_seq_one_letter_code
_entity_poly.pdbx_strand_id
1 'polypeptide(L)' 'MYIGEVDEIPGGGGKWIGIQLDEPIGRNDGSLGGKRYWGKDGDLKSGVFVRPQKVEVGQFPVLNDIFDEDMEEI' A
#
# COMPACT_ATOMS: atom_id res chain seq x y z
N MET A 1 0.35 -1.29 -8.05
CA MET A 1 0.36 -2.40 -7.07
C MET A 1 1.40 -3.45 -7.48
N TYR A 2 1.82 -4.29 -6.55
CA TYR A 2 2.79 -5.37 -6.80
C TYR A 2 2.49 -6.61 -5.96
N ILE A 3 2.78 -7.81 -6.48
CA ILE A 3 2.78 -9.06 -5.71
C ILE A 3 4.03 -9.84 -6.08
N GLY A 4 4.91 -10.10 -5.12
CA GLY A 4 6.17 -10.79 -5.39
C GLY A 4 7.20 -10.65 -4.28
N GLU A 5 8.44 -10.98 -4.60
CA GLU A 5 9.57 -10.82 -3.69
C GLU A 5 10.09 -9.38 -3.71
N VAL A 6 10.59 -8.92 -2.57
CA VAL A 6 11.06 -7.54 -2.37
C VAL A 6 12.36 -7.60 -1.59
N ASP A 7 13.47 -7.63 -2.32
CA ASP A 7 14.81 -7.85 -1.77
C ASP A 7 15.27 -6.70 -0.87
N GLU A 8 14.72 -5.50 -1.07
CA GLU A 8 15.07 -4.30 -0.30
C GLU A 8 14.49 -4.31 1.13
N ILE A 9 13.62 -5.27 1.47
CA ILE A 9 13.08 -5.42 2.82
C ILE A 9 13.91 -6.48 3.59
N PRO A 10 14.71 -6.09 4.60
CA PRO A 10 15.55 -7.02 5.35
C PRO A 10 14.73 -8.11 6.04
N GLY A 11 15.23 -9.35 6.03
CA GLY A 11 14.49 -10.51 6.57
C GLY A 11 13.22 -10.86 5.77
N GLY A 12 13.08 -10.29 4.57
CA GLY A 12 11.88 -10.32 3.74
C GLY A 12 11.66 -11.60 2.94
N GLY A 13 12.06 -12.77 3.46
CA GLY A 13 11.77 -14.05 2.79
C GLY A 13 10.28 -14.21 2.51
N GLY A 14 9.91 -14.74 1.33
CA GLY A 14 8.52 -14.92 0.92
C GLY A 14 7.86 -13.67 0.31
N LYS A 15 6.62 -13.83 -0.17
CA LYS A 15 5.93 -12.80 -0.94
C LYS A 15 5.52 -11.59 -0.10
N TRP A 16 5.43 -10.46 -0.79
CA TRP A 16 4.90 -9.17 -0.34
C TRP A 16 3.80 -8.71 -1.29
N ILE A 17 2.92 -7.87 -0.76
CA ILE A 17 1.91 -7.16 -1.53
C ILE A 17 2.21 -5.66 -1.40
N GLY A 18 2.51 -5.02 -2.52
CA GLY A 18 2.66 -3.59 -2.65
C GLY A 18 1.32 -2.93 -2.97
N ILE A 19 0.79 -2.17 -2.03
CA ILE A 19 -0.51 -1.51 -2.10
C ILE A 19 -0.30 0.00 -2.26
N GLN A 20 -1.06 0.59 -3.17
CA GLN A 20 -1.21 2.04 -3.27
C GLN A 20 -2.49 2.41 -2.52
N LEU A 21 -2.35 3.18 -1.45
CA LEU A 21 -3.43 3.71 -0.64
C LEU A 21 -4.09 4.88 -1.37
N ASP A 22 -5.37 5.11 -1.05
CA ASP A 22 -6.13 6.24 -1.58
C ASP A 22 -5.57 7.58 -1.07
N GLU A 23 -5.07 7.59 0.17
CA GLU A 23 -4.47 8.75 0.83
C GLU A 23 -2.93 8.69 0.88
N PRO A 24 -2.23 9.83 0.94
CA PRO A 24 -0.77 9.91 1.02
C PRO A 24 -0.21 9.63 2.43
N ILE A 25 -0.73 8.60 3.10
CA ILE A 25 -0.33 8.16 4.45
C ILE A 25 0.59 6.93 4.44
N GLY A 26 1.10 6.58 3.26
CA GLY A 26 1.97 5.43 3.04
C GLY A 26 3.42 5.66 3.49
N ARG A 27 4.25 4.65 3.26
CA ARG A 27 5.68 4.63 3.63
C ARG A 27 6.62 4.84 2.44
N ASN A 28 6.15 4.62 1.22
CA ASN A 28 6.92 4.76 -0.01
C ASN A 28 6.05 5.33 -1.14
N ASP A 29 6.66 5.66 -2.27
CA ASP A 29 6.03 6.19 -3.49
C ASP A 29 5.87 5.10 -4.57
N GLY A 30 5.88 3.83 -4.18
CA GLY A 30 5.99 2.68 -5.08
C GLY A 30 7.40 2.27 -5.46
N SER A 31 8.42 2.88 -4.86
CA SER A 31 9.82 2.47 -4.98
C SER A 31 10.45 2.12 -3.62
N LEU A 32 11.44 1.22 -3.63
CA LEU A 32 12.32 0.91 -2.50
C LEU A 32 13.74 0.71 -3.01
N GLY A 33 14.74 1.27 -2.32
CA GLY A 33 16.15 1.05 -2.64
C GLY A 33 16.55 1.38 -4.09
N GLY A 34 15.84 2.29 -4.76
CA GLY A 34 16.07 2.64 -6.17
C GLY A 34 15.36 1.74 -7.19
N LYS A 35 14.68 0.67 -6.76
CA LYS A 35 13.83 -0.16 -7.62
C LYS A 35 12.38 0.30 -7.52
N ARG A 36 11.73 0.48 -8.67
CA ARG A 36 10.32 0.85 -8.78
C ARG A 36 9.45 -0.38 -9.03
N TYR A 37 8.40 -0.50 -8.22
CA TYR A 37 7.43 -1.60 -8.27
C TYR A 37 6.10 -1.14 -8.87
N TRP A 38 5.69 0.10 -8.62
CA TRP A 38 4.54 0.75 -9.26
C TRP A 38 4.69 2.28 -9.28
N GLY A 39 3.71 2.96 -9.88
CA GLY A 39 3.68 4.42 -9.96
C GLY A 39 4.79 4.97 -10.86
N LYS A 40 5.17 6.22 -10.61
CA LYS A 40 6.22 6.97 -11.30
C LYS A 40 6.99 7.85 -10.32
N ASP A 41 8.14 8.36 -10.76
CA ASP A 41 8.93 9.28 -9.95
C ASP A 41 8.17 10.57 -9.66
N GLY A 42 8.22 11.01 -8.40
CA GLY A 42 7.49 12.18 -7.92
C GLY A 42 6.06 11.91 -7.46
N ASP A 43 5.60 10.65 -7.47
CA ASP A 43 4.34 10.29 -6.83
C ASP A 43 4.39 10.51 -5.31
N LEU A 44 3.23 10.79 -4.71
CA LEU A 44 3.12 10.95 -3.26
C LEU A 44 3.42 9.63 -2.54
N LYS A 45 3.77 9.74 -1.26
CA LYS A 45 4.00 8.57 -0.40
C LYS A 45 2.69 7.90 -0.01
N SER A 46 2.03 7.23 -0.94
CA SER A 46 0.81 6.44 -0.69
C SER A 46 1.06 4.92 -0.76
N GLY A 47 2.31 4.49 -0.89
CA GLY A 47 2.67 3.09 -1.02
C GLY A 47 2.97 2.39 0.29
N VAL A 48 2.53 1.13 0.44
CA VAL A 48 2.92 0.24 1.54
C VAL A 48 3.24 -1.17 1.03
N PHE A 49 4.18 -1.85 1.66
CA PHE A 49 4.41 -3.27 1.47
C PHE A 49 3.97 -4.03 2.72
N VAL A 50 3.08 -5.00 2.53
CA VAL A 50 2.53 -5.82 3.61
C VAL A 50 2.60 -7.30 3.26
N ARG A 51 2.54 -8.14 4.30
CA ARG A 51 2.48 -9.60 4.11
C ARG A 51 1.09 -10.00 3.61
N PRO A 52 0.97 -11.03 2.76
CA PRO A 52 -0.32 -11.48 2.23
C PRO A 52 -1.38 -11.75 3.31
N GLN A 53 -0.97 -12.25 4.49
CA GLN A 53 -1.87 -12.53 5.61
C GLN A 53 -2.50 -11.27 6.24
N LYS A 54 -2.02 -10.08 5.89
CA LYS A 54 -2.54 -8.78 6.35
C LYS A 54 -3.36 -8.06 5.30
N VAL A 55 -3.74 -8.75 4.21
CA VAL A 55 -4.50 -8.15 3.12
C VAL A 55 -5.80 -8.90 2.96
N GLU A 56 -6.89 -8.15 3.05
CA GLU A 56 -8.21 -8.61 2.63
C GLU A 56 -8.50 -8.04 1.24
N VAL A 57 -8.94 -8.91 0.33
CA VAL A 57 -9.34 -8.50 -1.03
C VAL A 57 -10.85 -8.49 -1.10
N GLY A 58 -11.41 -7.36 -1.52
CA GLY A 58 -12.84 -7.15 -1.56
C GLY A 58 -13.21 -5.93 -2.39
N GLN A 59 -14.51 -5.63 -2.40
CA GLN A 59 -15.01 -4.37 -2.94
C GLN A 59 -14.92 -3.32 -1.83
N PHE A 60 -13.78 -2.64 -1.77
CA PHE A 60 -13.55 -1.51 -0.88
C PHE A 60 -13.58 -0.24 -1.75
N PRO A 61 -14.74 0.37 -2.01
CA PRO A 61 -14.80 1.63 -2.72
C PRO A 61 -14.09 2.71 -1.90
N VAL A 62 -13.56 3.72 -2.59
CA VAL A 62 -12.98 4.90 -1.94
C VAL A 62 -14.05 5.52 -1.05
N LEU A 63 -13.72 5.70 0.22
CA LEU A 63 -14.58 6.38 1.17
C LEU A 63 -14.62 7.87 0.80
N ASN A 64 -15.82 8.45 0.79
CA ASN A 64 -15.96 9.89 0.61
C ASN A 64 -16.25 10.47 1.99
N ASP A 65 -15.52 11.52 2.39
CA ASP A 65 -15.56 12.18 3.71
C ASP A 65 -16.97 12.38 4.32
N ILE A 66 -18.00 12.48 3.47
CA ILE A 66 -19.40 12.68 3.87
C ILE A 66 -20.03 11.44 4.52
N PHE A 67 -19.54 10.23 4.24
CA PHE A 67 -20.08 8.97 4.78
C PHE A 67 -19.27 8.41 5.96
N ASP A 68 -18.15 9.06 6.32
CA ASP A 68 -17.18 8.53 7.28
C ASP A 68 -17.34 9.05 8.71
N GLU A 69 -18.00 10.20 8.92
CA GLU A 69 -18.31 10.70 10.29
C GLU A 69 -19.14 9.69 11.10
N ASP A 70 -19.96 8.86 10.44
CA ASP A 70 -20.81 7.85 11.09
C ASP A 70 -20.10 6.50 11.34
N MET A 71 -18.87 6.31 10.86
CA MET A 71 -18.11 5.04 11.01
C MET A 71 -16.95 5.13 12.03
N GLU A 72 -16.65 6.32 12.56
CA GLU A 72 -15.63 6.51 13.61
C GLU A 72 -16.13 6.22 15.05
N GLU A 73 -17.43 5.96 15.27
CA GLU A 73 -17.95 5.50 16.57
C GLU A 73 -18.30 4.00 16.56
N ILE A 74 -17.35 3.12 16.92
CA ILE A 74 -17.61 1.79 17.53
C ILE A 74 -16.46 1.38 18.45
#